data_AF-A0A1H6CVB4-F1
#
_entry.id   AF-A0A1H6CVB4-F1
#
_cell.length_a   1.000
_cell.length_b   1.000
_cell.length_c   1.000
_cell.angle_alpha   90.00
_cell.angle_beta   90.00
_cell.angle_gamma   90.00
#
_symmetry.space_group_name_H-M   'P 1'
#
loop_
_entity.id
_entity.type
_entity.pdbx_description
1 polymer ?
#
loop_
_entity_poly.entity_id
_entity_poly.type
_entity_poly.pdbx_seq_one_letter_code
_entity_poly.pdbx_strand_id
1 'polypeptide(L)' 'MAEQNLTTAEIARRNGCEDPIVLAQIERAEYIADLIHGLTSWVSAKASQVAHEVSALFHRHAH' A
#
# COMPACT_ATOMS: atom_id res chain seq x y z
N MET A 1 -22.32 9.46 12.68
CA MET A 1 -20.87 9.18 12.66
C MET A 1 -20.65 7.95 11.79
N ALA A 2 -20.31 8.15 10.51
CA ALA A 2 -20.08 7.08 9.52
C ALA A 2 -19.10 7.54 8.43
N GLU A 3 -18.13 8.40 8.78
CA GLU A 3 -17.16 8.98 7.83
C GLU A 3 -15.85 8.20 7.75
N GLN A 4 -15.67 7.13 8.53
CA GLN A 4 -14.35 6.51 8.70
C GLN A 4 -13.88 5.62 7.55
N ASN A 5 -14.73 5.29 6.56
CA ASN A 5 -14.38 4.40 5.44
C ASN A 5 -14.82 4.95 4.07
N LEU A 6 -14.87 6.26 3.88
CA LEU A 6 -15.19 6.83 2.56
C LEU A 6 -13.96 6.77 1.66
N THR A 7 -14.13 6.31 0.43
CA THR A 7 -13.06 6.37 -0.57
C THR A 7 -12.76 7.81 -0.95
N THR A 8 -11.56 8.05 -1.47
CA THR A 8 -11.14 9.40 -1.88
C THR A 8 -12.10 9.96 -2.95
N ALA A 9 -12.62 9.10 -3.83
CA ALA A 9 -13.61 9.48 -4.84
C ALA A 9 -15.00 9.82 -4.24
N GLU A 10 -15.41 9.17 -3.16
CA GLU A 10 -16.67 9.49 -2.45
C GLU A 10 -16.58 10.83 -1.72
N ILE A 11 -15.42 11.13 -1.13
CA ILE A 11 -15.14 12.43 -0.53
C ILE A 11 -15.17 13.52 -1.61
N ALA A 12 -14.55 13.28 -2.77
CA ALA A 12 -14.58 14.21 -3.89
C ALA A 12 -16.01 14.49 -4.38
N ARG A 13 -16.85 13.45 -4.52
CA ARG A 13 -18.28 13.59 -4.86
C ARG A 13 -19.04 14.44 -3.85
N ARG A 14 -18.85 14.20 -2.55
CA ARG A 14 -19.51 14.98 -1.49
C ARG A 14 -19.12 16.45 -1.49
N ASN A 15 -17.93 16.77 -1.98
CA ASN A 15 -17.44 18.14 -2.11
C ASN A 15 -17.83 18.81 -3.45
N GLY A 16 -18.70 18.18 -4.25
CA GLY A 16 -19.22 18.76 -5.50
C GLY A 16 -18.40 18.43 -6.75
N CYS A 17 -17.50 17.45 -6.69
CA CYS A 17 -16.86 16.92 -7.90
C CYS A 17 -17.80 15.93 -8.59
N GLU A 18 -18.40 16.34 -9.71
CA GLU A 18 -19.30 15.49 -10.50
C GLU A 18 -18.71 15.06 -11.85
N ASP A 19 -17.51 15.53 -12.21
CA ASP A 19 -16.85 15.15 -13.46
C ASP A 19 -16.45 13.66 -13.42
N PRO A 20 -17.03 12.82 -14.30
CA PRO A 20 -16.78 11.38 -14.28
C PRO A 20 -15.33 11.02 -14.63
N ILE A 21 -14.64 11.85 -15.42
CA ILE A 21 -13.24 11.63 -15.79
C ILE A 21 -12.35 11.88 -14.58
N VAL A 22 -12.60 12.96 -13.85
CA VAL A 22 -11.82 13.31 -12.64
C VAL A 22 -12.03 12.26 -11.55
N LEU A 23 -13.27 11.82 -11.33
CA LEU A 23 -13.57 10.77 -10.36
C LEU A 23 -12.87 9.44 -10.72
N ALA A 24 -12.91 9.03 -11.99
CA ALA A 24 -12.21 7.83 -12.43
C ALA A 24 -10.67 7.93 -12.27
N GLN A 25 -10.10 9.13 -12.44
CA GLN A 25 -8.67 9.36 -12.18
C GLN A 25 -8.33 9.24 -10.69
N ILE A 26 -9.21 9.74 -9.81
CA ILE A 26 -9.05 9.62 -8.36
C ILE A 26 -9.10 8.15 -7.94
N GLU A 27 -10.10 7.40 -8.39
CA GLU A 27 -10.23 5.96 -8.10
C GLU A 27 -9.00 5.17 -8.58
N ARG A 28 -8.48 5.52 -9.77
CA ARG A 28 -7.25 4.89 -10.30
C ARG A 28 -6.03 5.21 -9.46
N ALA A 29 -5.89 6.46 -9.00
CA ALA A 29 -4.77 6.88 -8.18
C ALA A 29 -4.78 6.17 -6.82
N GLU A 30 -5.96 6.05 -6.19
CA GLU A 30 -6.18 5.31 -4.95
C GLU A 30 -5.76 3.84 -5.10
N TYR A 31 -6.22 3.18 -6.17
CA TYR A 31 -5.80 1.80 -6.48
C TYR A 31 -4.29 1.65 -6.69
N ILE A 32 -3.65 2.57 -7.41
CA ILE A 32 -2.20 2.53 -7.64
C ILE A 32 -1.44 2.74 -6.33
N ALA A 33 -1.91 3.64 -5.45
CA ALA A 33 -1.29 3.87 -4.16
C ALA A 33 -1.31 2.59 -3.30
N ASP A 34 -2.44 1.88 -3.25
CA ASP A 34 -2.56 0.61 -2.54
C ASP A 34 -1.62 -0.46 -3.10
N LEU A 35 -1.50 -0.56 -4.43
CA LEU A 35 -0.56 -1.47 -5.07
C LEU A 35 0.90 -1.15 -4.70
N ILE A 36 1.29 0.13 -4.74
CA ILE A 36 2.64 0.55 -4.36
C ILE A 36 2.90 0.24 -2.89
N HIS A 37 1.92 0.48 -2.02
CA HIS A 37 2.04 0.15 -0.61
C HIS A 37 2.21 -1.37 -0.39
N GLY A 38 1.43 -2.19 -1.08
CA GLY A 38 1.56 -3.65 -1.05
C GLY A 38 2.94 -4.13 -1.55
N LEU A 39 3.44 -3.55 -2.65
CA LEU A 39 4.76 -3.87 -3.20
C LEU A 39 5.89 -3.50 -2.24
N THR A 40 5.87 -2.30 -1.68
CA THR A 40 6.89 -1.86 -0.73
C THR A 40 6.89 -2.71 0.54
N SER A 41 5.71 -3.03 1.07
CA SER A 41 5.55 -3.96 2.20
C SER A 41 6.12 -5.35 1.90
N TRP A 42 5.85 -5.90 0.70
CA TRP A 42 6.41 -7.17 0.26
C TRP A 42 7.94 -7.15 0.16
N VAL A 43 8.51 -6.09 -0.43
CA VAL A 43 9.97 -5.91 -0.52
C VAL A 43 10.59 -5.87 0.88
N SER A 44 10.00 -5.11 1.80
CA SER A 44 10.48 -5.03 3.19
C SER A 44 10.41 -6.38 3.91
N ALA A 45 9.32 -7.14 3.74
CA ALA A 45 9.18 -8.48 4.30
C ALA A 45 10.25 -9.44 3.75
N LYS A 46 10.53 -9.37 2.45
CA LYS A 46 11.59 -10.20 1.82
C LYS A 46 12.98 -9.81 2.27
N ALA A 47 13.28 -8.53 2.37
CA ALA A 47 14.56 -8.07 2.90
C ALA A 47 14.79 -8.55 4.35
N SER A 48 13.75 -8.49 5.19
CA SER A 48 13.80 -9.01 6.56
C SER A 48 14.03 -10.52 6.61
N GLN A 49 13.33 -11.29 5.75
CA GLN A 49 13.52 -12.73 5.63
C GLN A 49 14.97 -13.09 5.25
N VAL A 50 15.53 -12.44 4.23
CA VAL A 50 16.91 -12.67 3.79
C VAL A 50 17.90 -12.33 4.90
N ALA A 51 17.72 -11.20 5.59
CA ALA A 51 18.58 -10.82 6.71
C ALA A 51 18.56 -11.88 7.83
N HIS A 52 17.39 -12.44 8.12
CA HIS A 52 17.25 -13.51 9.11
C HIS A 52 17.96 -14.81 8.68
N GLU A 53 17.79 -15.22 7.42
CA GLU A 53 18.44 -16.41 6.86
C GLU A 53 19.98 -16.28 6.86
N VAL A 54 20.50 -15.12 6.46
CA VAL A 54 21.94 -14.82 6.49
C VAL A 54 22.48 -14.87 7.92
N SER A 55 21.77 -14.24 8.87
CA SER A 55 22.15 -14.27 10.29
C SER A 55 22.18 -15.70 10.85
N ALA A 56 21.18 -16.51 10.53
CA ALA A 56 21.12 -17.91 10.94
C ALA A 56 22.27 -18.75 10.36
N LEU A 57 22.68 -18.48 9.11
CA LEU A 57 23.78 -19.19 8.45
C LEU A 57 25.13 -18.89 9.10
N PHE A 58 25.41 -17.63 9.43
CA PHE A 58 26.61 -17.24 10.17
C PHE A 58 26.62 -17.83 11.59
N HIS A 59 25.48 -17.84 12.28
CA HIS A 59 25.39 -18.41 13.63
C HIS A 59 25.65 -19.93 13.63
N ARG A 60 25.20 -20.65 12.59
CA ARG A 60 25.47 -22.08 12.43
C ARG A 60 26.94 -22.40 12.09
N HIS A 61 27.64 -21.53 11.38
CA HIS A 61 29.06 -21.71 11.03
C HIS A 61 30.03 -21.23 12.13
N ALA A 62 29.55 -20.49 13.13
CA ALA A 62 30.35 -20.02 14.26
C ALA A 62 30.47 -21.06 15.39
N HIS A 63 29.78 -22.20 15.27
CA HIS A 63 29.87 -23.37 16.14
C HIS A 63 30.58 -24.52 15.42
#